data_AF-A0A1W9L879-F1
#
_entry.id   AF-A0A1W9L879-F1
#
_cell.length_a   1.000
_cell.length_b   1.000
_cell.length_c   1.000
_cell.angle_alpha   90.00
_cell.angle_beta   90.00
_cell.angle_gamma   90.00
#
_symmetry.space_group_name_H-M   'P 1'
#
loop_
_entity.id
_entity.type
_entity.pdbx_description
1 polymer ?
#
loop_
_entity_poly.entity_id
_entity_poly.type
_entity_poly.pdbx_seq_one_letter_code
_entity_poly.pdbx_strand_id
1 'polypeptide(L)'
;MRAETIAIIVAGVLALPLFVFVHLWLERCYLAYAWRYCKKHGYATSRVRCGPLFDKDGIKTEYSLVEIDCRDQHQRRILLRLKVWVFGVRQVLSAGDFPTEQEDGANQAS
;
A
#
# COMPACT_ATOMS: atom_id res chain seq x y z
N MET A 1 -34.67 -1.05 -25.57
CA MET A 1 -33.48 -0.33 -25.04
C MET A 1 -33.06 0.69 -26.08
N ARG A 2 -32.80 1.95 -25.68
CA ARG A 2 -32.37 3.01 -26.62
C ARG A 2 -30.92 2.77 -27.03
N ALA A 3 -30.56 3.11 -28.27
CA ALA A 3 -29.19 2.96 -28.79
C ALA A 3 -28.16 3.69 -27.91
N GLU A 4 -28.56 4.80 -27.31
CA GLU A 4 -27.80 5.59 -26.34
C GLU A 4 -27.36 4.76 -25.12
N THR A 5 -28.26 3.94 -24.58
CA THR A 5 -27.98 3.06 -23.43
C THR A 5 -26.99 1.96 -23.82
N ILE A 6 -27.13 1.40 -25.03
CA ILE A 6 -26.23 0.36 -25.55
C ILE A 6 -24.82 0.93 -25.74
N ALA A 7 -24.71 2.15 -26.28
CA ALA A 7 -23.42 2.82 -26.46
C ALA A 7 -22.70 3.07 -25.12
N ILE A 8 -23.43 3.51 -24.09
CA ILE A 8 -22.86 3.72 -22.74
C ILE A 8 -22.39 2.39 -22.14
N ILE A 9 -23.17 1.31 -22.27
CA ILE A 9 -22.80 -0.01 -21.75
C ILE A 9 -21.53 -0.52 -22.46
N VAL A 10 -21.47 -0.45 -23.79
CA VAL A 10 -20.31 -0.87 -24.58
C VAL A 10 -19.07 -0.06 -24.21
N ALA A 11 -19.21 1.26 -24.09
CA ALA A 11 -18.12 2.13 -23.65
C ALA A 11 -17.64 1.80 -22.22
N GLY A 12 -18.57 1.55 -21.29
CA GLY A 12 -18.25 1.13 -19.92
C GLY A 12 -17.51 -0.21 -19.88
N VAL A 13 -17.95 -1.19 -20.65
CA VAL A 13 -17.29 -2.51 -20.74
C VAL A 13 -15.88 -2.40 -21.34
N LEU A 14 -15.68 -1.55 -22.35
CA LEU A 14 -14.37 -1.28 -22.92
C LEU A 14 -13.44 -0.48 -22.00
N ALA A 15 -14.01 0.38 -21.13
CA ALA A 15 -13.24 1.16 -20.17
C ALA A 15 -12.76 0.36 -18.95
N LEU A 16 -13.51 -0.68 -18.54
CA LEU A 16 -13.15 -1.56 -17.42
C LEU A 16 -11.72 -2.14 -17.51
N PRO A 17 -11.28 -2.78 -18.62
CA PRO A 17 -9.94 -3.34 -18.70
C PRO A 17 -8.86 -2.26 -18.61
N LEU A 18 -9.10 -1.05 -19.12
CA LEU A 18 -8.18 0.08 -18.98
C LEU A 18 -8.03 0.49 -17.51
N PHE A 19 -9.14 0.55 -16.77
CA PHE A 19 -9.11 0.83 -15.34
C PHE A 19 -8.34 -0.23 -14.55
N VAL A 20 -8.58 -1.52 -14.84
CA VAL A 20 -7.85 -2.62 -14.20
C VAL A 20 -6.36 -2.55 -14.53
N PHE A 21 -6.03 -2.28 -15.80
CA PHE A 21 -4.65 -2.14 -16.25
C PHE A 21 -3.94 -1.01 -15.51
N VAL A 22 -4.55 0.18 -15.46
CA VAL A 22 -4.02 1.33 -14.72
C VAL A 22 -3.83 0.98 -13.24
N HIS A 23 -4.79 0.28 -12.63
CA HIS A 23 -4.70 -0.09 -11.21
C HIS A 23 -3.54 -1.06 -10.92
N LEU A 24 -3.36 -2.09 -11.75
CA LEU A 24 -2.25 -3.04 -11.65
C LEU A 24 -0.90 -2.36 -11.89
N TRP A 25 -0.83 -1.46 -12.88
CA TRP A 25 0.39 -0.69 -13.15
C TRP A 25 0.76 0.25 -12.01
N LEU A 26 -0.24 0.92 -11.43
CA LEU A 26 -0.05 1.76 -10.25
C LEU A 26 0.53 0.96 -9.09
N GLU A 27 -0.06 -0.19 -8.77
CA GLU A 27 0.44 -1.06 -7.70
C GLU A 27 1.89 -1.49 -7.96
N ARG A 28 2.21 -1.88 -9.20
CA ARG A 28 3.56 -2.28 -9.60
C ARG A 28 4.56 -1.13 -9.50
N CYS A 29 4.17 0.08 -9.90
CA CYS A 29 4.97 1.29 -9.73
C CYS A 29 5.22 1.58 -8.24
N TYR A 30 4.19 1.48 -7.39
CA TYR A 30 4.32 1.70 -5.95
C TYR A 30 5.29 0.73 -5.30
N LEU A 31 5.18 -0.56 -5.64
CA LEU A 31 6.10 -1.60 -5.20
C LEU A 31 7.52 -1.35 -5.68
N ALA A 32 7.71 -0.92 -6.93
CA ALA A 32 9.03 -0.60 -7.47
C ALA A 32 9.70 0.57 -6.74
N TYR A 33 8.95 1.63 -6.43
CA TYR A 33 9.46 2.77 -5.65
C TYR A 33 9.82 2.37 -4.22
N ALA A 34 8.96 1.59 -3.57
CA ALA A 34 9.19 1.00 -2.26
C ALA A 34 10.47 0.15 -2.22
N TRP A 35 10.60 -0.77 -3.18
CA TRP A 35 11.79 -1.62 -3.33
C TRP A 35 13.06 -0.81 -3.56
N ARG A 36 12.99 0.22 -4.41
CA ARG A 36 14.13 1.08 -4.70
C ARG A 36 14.58 1.85 -3.45
N TYR A 37 13.65 2.27 -2.61
CA TYR A 37 13.94 2.87 -1.32
C TYR A 37 14.66 1.87 -0.40
N CYS A 38 14.11 0.66 -0.22
CA CYS A 38 14.74 -0.38 0.61
C CYS A 38 16.16 -0.73 0.15
N LYS A 39 16.36 -0.92 -1.16
CA LYS A 39 17.67 -1.21 -1.74
C LYS A 39 18.67 -0.08 -1.52
N LYS A 40 18.23 1.18 -1.60
CA LYS A 40 19.09 2.36 -1.36
C LYS A 40 19.56 2.44 0.10
N HIS A 41 18.73 1.98 1.04
CA HIS A 41 19.02 2.02 2.47
C HIS A 41 19.61 0.72 3.04
N GLY A 42 19.84 -0.29 2.20
CA GLY A 42 20.46 -1.56 2.64
C GLY A 42 19.52 -2.51 3.37
N TYR A 43 18.21 -2.31 3.26
CA TYR A 43 17.21 -3.18 3.87
C TYR A 43 16.95 -4.43 3.02
N ALA A 44 16.88 -5.59 3.66
CA ALA A 44 16.46 -6.84 3.03
C ALA A 44 14.92 -6.95 3.07
N THR A 45 14.28 -6.70 1.93
CA THR A 45 12.82 -6.86 1.75
C THR A 45 12.38 -8.31 1.89
N SER A 46 11.46 -8.59 2.80
CA SER A 46 10.87 -9.92 3.02
C SER A 46 9.44 -9.98 2.48
N ARG A 47 8.55 -9.13 3.00
CA ARG A 47 7.13 -9.11 2.63
C ARG A 47 6.71 -7.69 2.33
N VAL A 48 5.93 -7.52 1.27
CA VAL A 48 5.34 -6.23 0.92
C VAL A 48 3.82 -6.36 0.93
N ARG A 49 3.15 -5.39 1.53
CA ARG A 49 1.70 -5.23 1.47
C ARG A 49 1.39 -3.83 0.95
N CYS A 50 0.52 -3.77 -0.05
CA CYS A 50 -0.02 -2.52 -0.56
C CYS A 50 -1.48 -2.43 -0.11
N GLY A 51 -1.88 -1.29 0.44
CA GLY A 51 -3.23 -1.04 0.91
C GLY A 51 -3.65 0.42 0.70
N PRO A 52 -4.96 0.69 0.75
CA PRO A 52 -5.45 2.06 0.80
C PRO A 52 -5.00 2.74 2.11
N LEU A 53 -4.53 3.98 2.03
CA LEU A 53 -4.29 4.78 3.22
C LEU A 53 -5.60 5.46 3.64
N PHE A 54 -6.04 5.22 4.86
CA PHE A 54 -7.19 5.90 5.46
C PHE A 54 -6.72 7.05 6.34
N ASP A 55 -7.45 8.16 6.30
CA ASP A 55 -7.26 9.25 7.25
C ASP A 55 -7.82 8.88 8.64
N LYS A 56 -7.57 9.71 9.65
CA LYS A 56 -8.08 9.53 11.02
C LYS A 56 -9.62 9.43 11.07
N ASP A 57 -10.28 10.04 10.09
CA ASP A 57 -11.73 10.03 9.93
C ASP A 57 -12.25 8.79 9.17
N GLY A 58 -11.37 7.83 8.83
CA GLY A 58 -11.72 6.61 8.09
C GLY A 58 -11.95 6.84 6.59
N ILE A 59 -11.71 8.05 6.09
CA ILE A 59 -11.87 8.39 4.67
C ILE A 59 -10.66 7.87 3.88
N LYS A 60 -10.93 7.16 2.77
CA LYS A 60 -9.88 6.71 1.85
C LYS A 60 -9.20 7.92 1.23
N THR A 61 -7.91 8.07 1.48
CA THR A 61 -7.11 9.13 0.87
C THR A 61 -6.69 8.79 -0.56
N GLU A 62 -6.21 9.79 -1.30
CA GLU A 62 -5.60 9.63 -2.62
C GLU A 62 -4.26 8.85 -2.61
N TYR A 63 -3.75 8.54 -1.41
CA TYR A 63 -2.47 7.87 -1.22
C TYR A 63 -2.66 6.37 -0.96
N SER A 64 -1.67 5.60 -1.39
CA SER A 64 -1.55 4.19 -1.03
C SER A 64 -0.53 4.03 0.09
N LEU A 65 -0.89 3.22 1.08
CA LEU A 65 0.02 2.78 2.13
C LEU A 65 0.74 1.53 1.63
N VAL A 66 2.06 1.61 1.51
CA VAL A 66 2.91 0.45 1.24
C VAL A 66 3.64 0.09 2.52
N GLU A 67 3.28 -1.05 3.10
CA GLU A 67 3.94 -1.63 4.25
C GLU A 67 4.97 -2.64 3.78
N ILE A 68 6.20 -2.49 4.24
CA ILE A 68 7.33 -3.33 3.86
C ILE A 68 7.95 -3.91 5.12
N ASP A 69 7.85 -5.22 5.25
CA ASP A 69 8.60 -5.97 6.26
C ASP A 69 10.04 -6.13 5.75
N CYS A 70 10.95 -5.43 6.41
CA CYS A 70 12.36 -5.35 6.07
C CYS A 70 13.21 -5.94 7.21
N ARG A 71 14.35 -6.52 6.87
CA ARG A 71 15.42 -6.77 7.84
C ARG A 71 16.54 -5.76 7.67
N ASP A 72 16.97 -5.20 8.79
CA ASP A 72 18.15 -4.35 8.85
C ASP A 72 19.44 -5.19 8.74
N GLN A 73 20.58 -4.52 8.55
CA GLN A 73 21.90 -5.17 8.55
C GLN A 73 22.19 -5.95 9.83
N HIS A 74 21.56 -5.56 10.94
CA HIS A 74 21.63 -6.24 12.24
C HIS A 74 20.59 -7.36 12.42
N GLN A 75 19.95 -7.83 11.33
CA GLN A 75 18.86 -8.82 11.33
C GLN A 75 17.59 -8.44 12.13
N ARG A 76 17.46 -7.19 12.58
CA ARG A 76 16.23 -6.71 13.22
C ARG A 76 15.12 -6.55 12.19
N ARG A 77 13.90 -6.97 12.54
CA ARG A 77 12.72 -6.79 11.69
C ARG A 77 12.17 -5.38 11.88
N ILE A 78 12.15 -4.61 10.80
CA ILE A 78 11.65 -3.24 10.74
C ILE A 78 10.45 -3.22 9.82
N LEU A 79 9.34 -2.64 10.29
CA LEU A 79 8.17 -2.40 9.45
C LEU A 79 8.26 -0.98 8.88
N LEU A 80 8.59 -0.88 7.59
CA LEU A 80 8.62 0.37 6.86
C LEU A 80 7.23 0.67 6.30
N ARG A 81 6.62 1.76 6.77
CA ARG A 81 5.35 2.27 6.26
C ARG A 81 5.61 3.45 5.35
N LEU A 82 5.38 3.29 4.05
CA LEU A 82 5.59 4.32 3.05
C LEU A 82 4.23 4.84 2.54
N LYS A 83 4.10 6.17 2.51
CA LYS A 83 3.03 6.87 1.82
C LYS A 83 3.45 7.07 0.37
N VAL A 84 2.81 6.33 -0.53
CA VAL A 84 3.14 6.32 -1.96
C VAL A 84 1.99 6.92 -2.76
N TRP A 85 2.34 7.73 -3.75
CA TRP A 85 1.42 8.33 -4.72
C TRP A 85 1.84 7.95 -6.15
N VAL A 86 0.98 8.24 -7.13
CA VAL A 86 1.22 7.99 -8.56
C VAL A 86 2.58 8.55 -9.02
N PHE A 87 2.99 9.65 -8.43
CA PHE A 87 4.25 10.35 -8.72
C PHE A 87 5.43 9.97 -7.80
N GLY A 88 5.31 8.92 -6.99
CA GLY A 88 6.39 8.38 -6.16
C GLY A 88 6.12 8.40 -4.65
N VAL A 89 7.16 8.08 -3.87
CA VAL A 89 7.10 8.06 -2.39
C VAL A 89 7.10 9.49 -1.87
N ARG A 90 6.06 9.85 -1.11
CA ARG A 90 5.93 11.19 -0.53
C ARG A 90 6.46 11.27 0.89
N GLN A 91 6.22 10.24 1.70
CA GLN A 91 6.56 10.28 3.11
C GLN A 91 6.81 8.87 3.66
N VAL A 92 7.76 8.77 4.59
CA VAL A 92 7.94 7.60 5.43
C VAL A 92 7.11 7.86 6.70
N LEU A 93 6.02 7.12 6.86
CA LEU A 93 5.08 7.28 7.98
C LEU A 93 5.63 6.69 9.28
N SER A 94 6.35 5.58 9.17
CA SER A 94 7.04 4.97 10.31
C SER A 94 8.16 4.05 9.82
N ALA A 95 9.28 4.08 10.54
CA ALA A 95 10.38 3.13 10.46
C ALA A 95 10.63 2.57 11.88
N GLY A 96 9.55 2.13 12.53
CA GLY A 96 9.59 1.55 13.85
C GLY A 96 9.83 0.03 13.81
N ASP A 97 10.34 -0.49 14.92
CA ASP A 97 10.27 -1.93 15.20
C ASP A 97 8.81 -2.38 15.09
N PHE A 98 8.61 -3.60 14.57
CA PHE A 98 7.29 -4.23 14.55
C PHE A 98 6.69 -4.13 15.97
N PRO A 99 5.44 -3.66 16.16
CA PRO A 99 4.79 -3.93 17.43
C PRO A 99 4.63 -5.44 17.49
N THR A 100 5.47 -6.09 18.28
CA THR A 100 5.20 -7.43 18.80
C THR A 100 3.79 -7.32 19.37
N GLU A 101 2.86 -8.14 18.88
CA GLU A 101 1.49 -8.18 19.37
C GLU A 101 1.52 -8.11 20.90
N GLN A 102 0.93 -7.04 21.42
CA GLN A 102 0.81 -6.78 22.84
C GLN A 102 -0.20 -7.79 23.38
N GLU A 103 0.31 -8.88 23.94
CA GLU A 103 -0.41 -9.68 24.94
C GLU A 103 -0.67 -8.78 26.17
N ASP A 104 -1.74 -7.99 26.15
CA ASP A 104 -2.30 -7.34 27.36
C ASP A 104 -3.82 -7.24 27.23
N GLY A 105 -4.46 -8.40 27.11
CA GLY A 105 -5.93 -8.54 27.13
C GLY A 105 -6.43 -9.66 28.05
N ALA A 106 -5.57 -10.21 28.91
CA ALA A 106 -5.91 -11.31 29.80
C ALA A 106 -5.21 -11.12 31.15
N ASN A 107 -5.64 -10.12 31.94
CA ASN A 107 -5.62 -10.12 33.41
C ASN A 107 -5.97 -8.72 33.94
N GLN A 108 -7.25 -8.37 33.89
CA GLN A 108 -7.82 -7.38 34.81
C GLN A 108 -9.33 -7.60 34.91
N ALA A 109 -9.68 -8.72 35.52
CA ALA A 109 -10.95 -8.93 36.21
C ALA A 109 -10.60 -9.66 37.51
N SER A 110 -10.22 -8.88 38.51
CA SER A 110 -10.19 -9.32 39.91
C SER A 110 -11.11 -8.42 40.70
#